data_AF-A0A1Y1SYE4-F1
#
_entry.id   AF-A0A1Y1SYE4-F1
#
_cell.length_a   1.000
_cell.length_b   1.000
_cell.length_c   1.000
_cell.angle_alpha   90.00
_cell.angle_beta   90.00
_cell.angle_gamma   90.00
#
_symmetry.space_group_name_H-M   'P 1'
#
loop_
_entity.id
_entity.type
_entity.pdbx_description
1 polymer ?
#
loop_
_entity_poly.entity_id
_entity_poly.type
_entity_poly.pdbx_seq_one_letter_code
_entity_poly.pdbx_strand_id
1 'polypeptide(L)'
;MSVPKTEWDQEIKYFLETYFEVVESPIDADEETEKHSISSITGKIKKVLPGQYIYEDDVYEILLDLGFKMFAYDIPALLDKETQEEISPAYTDYAYFMKRKTAAI
;
A
#
# COMPACT_ATOMS: atom_id res chain seq x y z
N MET A 1 10.87 4.16 -27.33
CA MET A 1 9.45 3.75 -27.48
C MET A 1 8.89 3.58 -26.08
N SER A 2 7.78 4.22 -25.76
CA SER A 2 7.08 4.06 -24.47
C SER A 2 6.31 2.74 -24.51
N VAL A 3 6.47 1.92 -23.47
CA VAL A 3 5.69 0.69 -23.27
C VAL A 3 4.20 1.08 -23.11
N PRO A 4 3.25 0.44 -23.82
CA PRO A 4 1.83 0.73 -23.69
C PRO A 4 1.34 0.59 -22.25
N LYS A 5 0.44 1.48 -21.79
CA LYS A 5 -0.12 1.47 -20.42
C LYS A 5 -0.64 0.08 -20.01
N THR A 6 -1.32 -0.60 -20.93
CA THR A 6 -1.91 -1.93 -20.69
C THR A 6 -0.87 -3.02 -20.36
N GLU A 7 0.37 -2.88 -20.82
CA GLU A 7 1.45 -3.83 -20.47
C GLU A 7 1.92 -3.60 -19.03
N TRP A 8 1.97 -2.34 -18.56
CA TRP A 8 2.33 -2.05 -17.16
C TRP A 8 1.27 -2.48 -16.16
N ASP A 9 -0.01 -2.30 -16.49
CA ASP A 9 -1.09 -2.70 -15.60
C ASP A 9 -1.04 -4.21 -15.32
N GLN A 10 -0.72 -5.01 -16.33
CA GLN A 10 -0.55 -6.45 -16.20
C GLN A 10 0.66 -6.83 -15.34
N GLU A 11 1.80 -6.17 -15.52
CA GLU A 11 3.01 -6.41 -14.74
C GLU A 11 2.81 -6.02 -13.26
N ILE A 12 2.14 -4.89 -13.01
CA ILE A 12 1.80 -4.45 -11.65
C ILE A 12 0.84 -5.45 -11.00
N LYS A 13 -0.20 -5.88 -11.74
CA LYS A 13 -1.15 -6.89 -11.26
C LYS A 13 -0.44 -8.18 -10.90
N TYR A 14 0.40 -8.69 -11.80
CA TYR A 14 1.18 -9.90 -11.58
C TYR A 14 2.09 -9.78 -10.36
N PHE A 15 2.78 -8.65 -10.20
CA PHE A 15 3.58 -8.38 -9.01
C PHE A 15 2.74 -8.44 -7.73
N LEU A 16 1.61 -7.73 -7.69
CA LEU A 16 0.75 -7.68 -6.51
C LEU A 16 0.16 -9.06 -6.15
N GLU A 17 -0.35 -9.80 -7.13
CA GLU A 17 -0.88 -11.16 -6.93
C GLU A 17 0.20 -12.16 -6.53
N THR A 18 1.45 -11.98 -6.98
CA THR A 18 2.55 -12.90 -6.66
C THR A 18 3.02 -12.74 -5.22
N TYR A 19 3.11 -11.50 -4.72
CA TYR A 19 3.74 -11.20 -3.44
C TYR A 19 2.77 -10.91 -2.30
N PHE A 20 1.50 -10.61 -2.59
CA PHE A 20 0.54 -10.17 -1.58
C PHE A 20 -0.80 -10.88 -1.68
N GLU A 21 -1.45 -11.00 -0.52
CA GLU A 21 -2.83 -11.44 -0.36
C GLU A 21 -3.70 -10.28 0.11
N VAL A 22 -4.95 -10.31 -0.36
CA VAL A 22 -5.98 -9.36 0.05
C VAL A 22 -6.34 -9.61 1.51
N VAL A 23 -6.32 -8.56 2.30
CA VAL A 23 -6.84 -8.56 3.66
C VAL A 23 -8.22 -7.90 3.63
N GLU A 24 -9.26 -8.66 3.96
CA GLU A 24 -10.64 -8.20 3.84
C GLU A 24 -11.06 -7.24 4.96
N SER A 25 -10.39 -7.29 6.11
CA SER A 25 -10.65 -6.46 7.27
C SER A 25 -9.40 -6.28 8.14
N PRO A 26 -9.20 -5.14 8.82
CA PRO A 26 -8.05 -4.93 9.70
C PRO A 26 -8.03 -5.90 10.89
N ILE A 27 -9.17 -6.49 11.25
CA ILE A 27 -9.24 -7.51 12.31
C ILE A 27 -8.62 -8.85 11.90
N ASP A 28 -8.51 -9.09 10.59
CA ASP A 28 -7.90 -10.29 10.03
C ASP A 28 -6.38 -10.12 9.88
N ALA A 29 -5.84 -8.94 10.23
CA ALA A 29 -4.42 -8.67 10.20
C ALA A 29 -3.69 -9.51 11.26
N ASP A 30 -2.68 -10.23 10.80
CA ASP A 30 -1.80 -11.07 11.62
C ASP A 30 -0.36 -10.52 11.60
N GLU A 31 0.58 -11.28 12.17
CA GLU A 31 2.00 -10.91 12.23
C GLU A 31 2.66 -10.76 10.84
N GLU A 32 2.07 -11.35 9.79
CA GLU A 32 2.56 -11.29 8.40
C GLU A 32 1.91 -10.17 7.59
N THR A 33 0.95 -9.46 8.18
CA THR A 33 0.20 -8.38 7.54
C THR A 33 0.95 -7.06 7.66
N GLU A 34 1.34 -6.50 6.52
CA GLU A 34 2.00 -5.20 6.46
C GLU A 34 1.02 -4.10 6.08
N LYS A 35 1.22 -2.94 6.70
CA LYS A 35 0.46 -1.73 6.43
C LYS A 35 1.24 -0.81 5.51
N HIS A 36 0.63 -0.43 4.37
CA HIS A 36 1.26 0.42 3.38
C HIS A 36 0.34 1.54 2.89
N SER A 37 0.91 2.73 2.71
CA SER A 37 0.30 3.78 1.90
C SER A 37 0.40 3.44 0.40
N ILE A 38 -0.43 4.06 -0.43
CA ILE A 38 -0.34 3.91 -1.89
C ILE A 38 1.05 4.29 -2.43
N SER A 39 1.66 5.32 -1.85
CA SER A 39 3.02 5.77 -2.20
C SER A 39 4.08 4.74 -1.83
N SER A 40 3.92 4.04 -0.70
CA SER A 40 4.80 2.95 -0.28
C SER A 40 4.72 1.76 -1.24
N ILE A 41 3.50 1.36 -1.62
CA ILE A 41 3.26 0.25 -2.58
C ILE A 41 3.85 0.60 -3.94
N THR A 42 3.55 1.80 -4.43
CA THR A 42 4.08 2.32 -5.70
C THR A 42 5.62 2.32 -5.67
N GLY A 43 6.22 2.75 -4.56
CA GLY A 43 7.67 2.69 -4.36
C GLY A 43 8.24 1.26 -4.39
N LYS A 44 7.53 0.27 -3.82
CA LYS A 44 7.91 -1.15 -3.90
C LYS A 44 7.88 -1.65 -5.34
N ILE A 45 6.81 -1.35 -6.08
CA ILE A 45 6.64 -1.74 -7.48
C ILE A 45 7.76 -1.12 -8.35
N LYS A 46 8.03 0.18 -8.18
CA LYS A 46 9.06 0.92 -8.94
C LYS A 46 10.50 0.42 -8.73
N LYS A 47 10.76 -0.36 -7.68
CA LYS A 47 12.07 -1.00 -7.45
C LYS A 47 12.26 -2.25 -8.30
N VAL A 48 11.16 -2.88 -8.74
CA VAL A 48 11.17 -4.13 -9.50
C VAL A 48 10.88 -3.85 -10.98
N LEU A 49 9.86 -3.03 -11.23
CA LEU A 49 9.47 -2.57 -12.56
C LEU A 49 10.07 -1.18 -12.85
N PRO A 50 10.42 -0.84 -14.09
CA PRO A 50 11.01 0.45 -14.42
C PRO A 50 10.04 1.62 -14.13
N GLY A 51 10.30 2.31 -13.03
CA GLY A 51 9.33 3.21 -12.39
C GLY A 51 9.01 4.54 -13.07
N GLN A 52 9.55 4.82 -14.26
CA GLN A 52 9.31 6.08 -14.98
C GLN A 52 7.88 6.19 -15.54
N TYR A 53 7.13 5.08 -15.62
CA TYR A 53 5.77 5.02 -16.18
C TYR A 53 4.71 4.50 -15.19
N ILE A 54 5.05 4.39 -13.91
CA ILE A 54 4.15 3.83 -12.90
C ILE A 54 3.65 4.99 -12.03
N TYR A 55 2.35 5.28 -12.08
CA TYR A 55 1.73 6.34 -11.29
C TYR A 55 0.92 5.74 -10.13
N GLU A 56 0.72 6.53 -9.08
CA GLU A 56 -0.05 6.07 -7.90
C GLU A 56 -1.50 5.77 -8.28
N ASP A 57 -2.08 6.53 -9.21
CA ASP A 57 -3.43 6.33 -9.73
C ASP A 57 -3.58 4.95 -10.41
N ASP A 58 -2.58 4.52 -11.20
CA ASP A 58 -2.62 3.21 -11.85
C ASP A 58 -2.53 2.08 -10.82
N VAL A 59 -1.64 2.24 -9.83
CA VAL A 59 -1.52 1.28 -8.72
C VAL A 59 -2.80 1.21 -7.91
N TYR A 60 -3.48 2.35 -7.71
CA TYR A 60 -4.75 2.44 -7.01
C TYR A 60 -5.85 1.68 -7.75
N GLU A 61 -6.03 1.91 -9.06
CA GLU A 61 -7.01 1.20 -9.89
C GLU A 61 -6.78 -0.32 -9.84
N ILE A 62 -5.53 -0.76 -9.94
CA ILE A 62 -5.20 -2.19 -9.93
C ILE A 62 -5.43 -2.81 -8.54
N LEU A 63 -5.13 -2.10 -7.46
CA LEU A 63 -5.44 -2.57 -6.10
C LEU A 63 -6.95 -2.77 -5.93
N LEU A 64 -7.78 -1.85 -6.43
CA LEU A 64 -9.23 -1.99 -6.42
C LEU A 64 -9.70 -3.19 -7.24
N ASP A 65 -9.17 -3.36 -8.45
CA ASP A 65 -9.50 -4.50 -9.33
C ASP A 65 -9.12 -5.85 -8.71
N LEU A 66 -8.05 -5.88 -7.92
CA LEU A 66 -7.61 -7.05 -7.17
C LEU A 66 -8.37 -7.28 -5.87
N GLY A 67 -9.24 -6.34 -5.47
CA GLY A 67 -10.03 -6.44 -4.24
C GLY A 67 -9.31 -5.99 -2.98
N PHE A 68 -8.14 -5.36 -3.07
CA PHE A 68 -7.49 -4.75 -1.91
C PHE A 68 -8.32 -3.60 -1.38
N LYS A 69 -8.54 -3.60 -0.06
CA LYS A 69 -9.32 -2.57 0.61
C LYS A 69 -8.41 -1.55 1.29
N MET A 70 -8.82 -0.31 1.18
CA MET A 70 -8.22 0.81 1.90
C MET A 70 -9.00 1.06 3.18
N PHE A 71 -8.30 1.22 4.30
CA PHE A 71 -8.89 1.45 5.60
C PHE A 71 -8.41 2.77 6.18
N ALA A 72 -9.36 3.53 6.73
CA ALA A 72 -9.07 4.74 7.47
C ALA A 72 -8.66 4.37 8.91
N TYR A 73 -7.67 5.06 9.45
CA TYR A 73 -7.29 4.91 10.85
C TYR A 73 -6.87 6.26 11.45
N ASP A 74 -7.30 6.49 12.68
CA ASP A 74 -7.03 7.74 13.37
C ASP A 74 -5.67 7.69 14.05
N ILE A 75 -4.81 8.64 13.71
CA ILE A 75 -3.53 8.86 14.36
C ILE A 75 -3.75 9.90 15.45
N PRO A 76 -3.49 9.55 16.73
CA PRO A 76 -3.65 10.51 17.82
C PRO A 76 -2.61 11.63 17.70
N ALA A 77 -2.95 12.80 18.25
CA ALA A 77 -2.04 13.93 18.31
C ALA A 77 -0.72 13.53 19.01
N LEU A 78 0.40 13.96 18.45
CA LEU A 78 1.70 13.76 19.07
C LEU A 78 1.93 14.93 20.04
N LEU A 79 2.00 14.61 21.33
CA LEU A 79 2.29 15.58 22.39
C LEU A 79 3.76 15.54 22.77
N ASP A 80 4.35 16.70 23.03
CA ASP A 80 5.67 16.82 23.63
C ASP A 80 5.66 16.22 25.05
N LYS A 81 6.69 15.43 25.38
CA LYS A 81 6.75 14.70 26.64
C LYS A 81 7.00 15.59 27.86
N GLU A 82 7.64 16.75 27.67
CA GLU A 82 7.95 17.68 28.74
C GLU A 82 6.90 18.79 28.87
N THR A 83 6.42 19.34 27.76
CA THR A 83 5.49 20.48 27.79
C THR A 83 4.02 20.09 27.65
N GLN A 84 3.73 18.85 27.24
CA GLN A 84 2.39 18.39 26.81
C GLN A 84 1.80 19.23 25.67
N GLU A 85 2.60 20.06 25.01
CA GLU A 85 2.14 20.84 23.86
C GLU A 85 2.05 19.96 22.61
N GLU A 86 1.10 20.30 21.75
CA GLU A 86 0.84 19.56 20.53
C GLU A 86 1.94 19.82 19.49
N ILE A 87 2.72 18.78 19.18
CA ILE A 87 3.74 18.80 18.12
C ILE A 87 3.10 18.53 16.77
N SER A 88 2.08 17.67 16.74
CA SER A 88 1.31 17.34 15.55
C SER A 88 -0.15 17.07 15.91
N PRO A 89 -1.11 17.63 15.17
CA PRO A 89 -2.52 17.37 15.39
C PRO A 89 -2.87 15.91 15.11
N ALA A 90 -4.01 15.48 15.66
CA ALA A 90 -4.64 14.23 15.29
C ALA A 90 -5.15 14.33 13.84
N TYR A 91 -4.99 13.26 13.07
CA TYR A 91 -5.50 13.18 11.70
C TYR A 91 -5.85 11.74 11.34
N THR A 92 -6.74 11.59 10.37
CA THR A 92 -7.09 10.30 9.79
C THR A 92 -6.20 10.04 8.58
N ASP A 93 -5.57 8.88 8.55
CA ASP A 93 -4.76 8.43 7.42
C ASP A 93 -5.35 7.15 6.81
N TYR A 94 -4.98 6.86 5.57
CA TYR A 94 -5.51 5.75 4.78
C TYR A 94 -4.40 4.79 4.40
N ALA A 95 -4.61 3.50 4.64
CA ALA A 95 -3.64 2.46 4.30
C ALA A 95 -4.29 1.17 3.80
N TYR A 96 -3.50 0.43 3.03
CA TYR A 96 -3.78 -0.93 2.62
C TYR A 96 -3.12 -1.89 3.59
N PHE A 97 -3.86 -2.92 3.96
CA PHE A 97 -3.35 -4.06 4.72
C PHE A 97 -3.07 -5.16 3.70
N MET A 98 -1.81 -5.58 3.62
CA MET A 98 -1.35 -6.54 2.62
C MET A 98 -0.62 -7.65 3.36
N LYS A 99 -1.13 -8.87 3.26
CA LYS A 99 -0.45 -10.03 3.82
C LYS A 99 0.61 -10.50 2.83
N ARG A 100 1.86 -10.63 3.27
CA ARG A 100 2.90 -11.16 2.38
C ARG A 100 2.63 -12.63 2.10
N LYS A 101 2.61 -13.00 0.83
CA LYS A 101 2.70 -14.40 0.45
C LYS A 101 4.08 -14.89 0.87
N THR A 102 4.13 -15.80 1.83
CA THR A 102 5.30 -16.63 2.02
C THR A 102 5.43 -17.46 0.74
N ALA A 103 6.32 -17.04 -0.16
CA ALA A 103 6.73 -17.90 -1.24
C ALA A 103 7.20 -19.21 -0.59
N ALA A 104 6.50 -20.30 -0.83
CA ALA A 104 7.04 -21.62 -0.56
C ALA A 104 8.25 -21.77 -1.49
N ILE A 105 9.44 -21.45 -0.94
CA ILE A 105 10.73 -21.74 -1.56
C ILE A 105 11.01 -23.23 -1.38
#